data_AF-A0A897N8L3-F1
#
_entry.id   AF-A0A897N8L3-F1
#
_cell.length_a   1.000
_cell.length_b   1.000
_cell.length_c   1.000
_cell.angle_alpha   90.00
_cell.angle_beta   90.00
_cell.angle_gamma   90.00
#
_symmetry.space_group_name_H-M   'P 1'
#
loop_
_entity.id
_entity.type
_entity.pdbx_description
1 polymer ?
#
loop_
_entity_poly.entity_id
_entity_poly.type
_entity_poly.pdbx_seq_one_letter_code
_entity_poly.pdbx_strand_id
1 'polypeptide(L)'
;METATHSTSRTDAETRVAFSPVVDWIVGAILGLVGLFTGGTGAVIYSEIDRASAVEFVNDADIQTDVFTDAELVDALVAVGEWLGIGLVAAGVLTVVAGVALVVFHRQARAAGEPTQRWMLGLVGAVVSVVTGFLIVSPLLGGGVASYLDPVEHRSGFRTGALAGVFAVVPVLVVVLFGIVGAFAGLSGELVTAIAGLLAGTAVLYLLYFVGLSAVGGYVGAWIASEG
;
A
#
# COMPACT_ATOMS: atom_id res chain seq x y z
N MET A 1 -60.42 -10.97 -0.97
CA MET A 1 -59.86 -9.65 -1.29
C MET A 1 -58.53 -9.60 -0.56
N GLU A 2 -57.51 -10.14 -1.20
CA GLU A 2 -56.22 -10.50 -0.60
C GLU A 2 -55.24 -9.36 -0.93
N THR A 3 -54.79 -8.66 0.10
CA THR A 3 -53.84 -7.56 0.01
C THR A 3 -52.46 -8.09 -0.34
N ALA A 4 -52.07 -7.89 -1.60
CA ALA A 4 -50.70 -8.06 -2.07
C ALA A 4 -49.83 -6.90 -1.57
N THR A 5 -49.04 -7.13 -0.52
CA THR A 5 -47.97 -6.23 -0.08
C THR A 5 -46.82 -7.03 0.52
N HIS A 6 -45.81 -7.34 -0.30
CA HIS A 6 -44.37 -7.24 0.02
C HIS A 6 -43.55 -8.01 -1.02
N SER A 7 -43.13 -7.32 -2.08
CA SER A 7 -42.02 -7.80 -2.94
C SER A 7 -40.92 -6.76 -3.09
N THR A 8 -40.80 -5.83 -2.14
CA THR A 8 -39.83 -4.71 -2.16
C THR A 8 -38.58 -4.98 -1.32
N SER A 9 -38.15 -6.23 -1.10
CA SER A 9 -37.06 -6.52 -0.15
C SER A 9 -35.84 -7.25 -0.72
N ARG A 10 -35.86 -7.71 -1.98
CA ARG A 10 -34.70 -8.43 -2.56
C ARG A 10 -33.92 -7.59 -3.56
N THR A 11 -34.59 -6.75 -4.33
CA THR A 11 -33.96 -5.98 -5.42
C THR A 11 -33.25 -4.71 -4.92
N ASP A 12 -33.71 -4.13 -3.81
CA ASP A 12 -33.11 -2.92 -3.22
C ASP A 12 -31.78 -3.21 -2.47
N ALA A 13 -31.57 -4.46 -2.06
CA ALA A 13 -30.33 -4.87 -1.38
C ALA A 13 -29.16 -5.07 -2.38
N GLU A 14 -29.46 -5.44 -3.63
CA GLU A 14 -28.47 -5.77 -4.67
C GLU A 14 -27.85 -4.53 -5.35
N THR A 15 -28.43 -3.33 -5.17
CA THR A 15 -28.05 -2.10 -5.88
C THR A 15 -27.28 -1.08 -5.03
N ARG A 16 -26.85 -1.43 -3.81
CA ARG A 16 -26.26 -0.46 -2.88
C ARG A 16 -24.80 -0.12 -3.24
N VAL A 17 -24.62 1.09 -3.75
CA VAL A 17 -23.33 1.78 -3.81
C VAL A 17 -22.84 1.95 -2.37
N ALA A 18 -21.64 1.44 -2.07
CA ALA A 18 -21.14 1.36 -0.69
C ALA A 18 -20.78 2.73 -0.07
N PHE A 19 -20.45 3.74 -0.89
CA PHE A 19 -20.03 5.06 -0.41
C PHE A 19 -20.31 6.20 -1.41
N SER A 20 -20.26 7.45 -0.93
CA SER A 20 -20.68 8.63 -1.68
C SER A 20 -19.62 9.14 -2.68
N PRO A 21 -19.99 9.96 -3.68
CA PRO A 21 -19.04 10.58 -4.61
C PRO A 21 -17.94 11.42 -3.95
N VAL A 22 -18.24 11.97 -2.78
CA VAL A 22 -17.27 12.74 -2.00
C VAL A 22 -16.18 11.82 -1.45
N VAL A 23 -16.53 10.60 -1.01
CA VAL A 23 -15.57 9.62 -0.50
C VAL A 23 -14.59 9.20 -1.60
N ASP A 24 -15.05 8.95 -2.84
CA ASP A 24 -14.14 8.59 -3.94
C ASP A 24 -13.08 9.66 -4.19
N TRP A 25 -13.52 10.92 -4.19
CA TRP A 25 -12.63 12.05 -4.40
C TRP A 25 -11.67 12.25 -3.24
N ILE A 26 -12.12 12.06 -2.00
CA ILE A 26 -11.26 12.12 -0.81
C ILE A 26 -10.21 11.01 -0.88
N VAL A 27 -10.63 9.75 -1.12
CA VAL A 27 -9.75 8.59 -1.24
C VAL A 27 -8.74 8.78 -2.37
N GLY A 28 -9.21 9.22 -3.55
CA GLY A 28 -8.36 9.53 -4.70
C GLY A 28 -7.39 10.68 -4.43
N ALA A 29 -7.82 11.74 -3.74
CA ALA A 29 -6.97 12.86 -3.37
C ALA A 29 -5.90 12.46 -2.35
N ILE A 30 -6.24 11.65 -1.34
CA ILE A 30 -5.27 11.13 -0.36
C ILE A 30 -4.23 10.26 -1.07
N LEU A 31 -4.65 9.32 -1.92
CA LEU A 31 -3.73 8.48 -2.69
C LEU A 31 -2.86 9.32 -3.65
N GLY A 32 -3.45 10.34 -4.27
CA GLY A 32 -2.72 11.30 -5.10
C GLY A 32 -1.63 12.05 -4.32
N LEU A 33 -1.98 12.61 -3.16
CA LEU A 33 -1.03 13.34 -2.31
C LEU A 33 0.07 12.43 -1.75
N VAL A 34 -0.29 11.26 -1.24
CA VAL A 34 0.67 10.27 -0.72
C VAL A 34 1.61 9.82 -1.84
N GLY A 35 1.06 9.50 -3.01
CA GLY A 35 1.84 9.08 -4.17
C GLY A 35 2.77 10.17 -4.70
N LEU A 36 2.29 11.42 -4.80
CA LEU A 36 3.12 12.56 -5.19
C LEU A 36 4.22 12.87 -4.17
N PHE A 37 3.91 12.80 -2.87
CA PHE A 37 4.91 13.00 -1.82
C PHE A 37 6.00 11.93 -1.87
N THR A 38 5.59 10.66 -1.97
CA THR A 38 6.51 9.50 -2.04
C THR A 38 7.36 9.56 -3.29
N GLY A 39 6.74 9.76 -4.45
CA GLY A 39 7.46 9.86 -5.71
C GLY A 39 8.32 11.11 -5.82
N GLY A 40 7.86 12.24 -5.30
CA GLY A 40 8.64 13.48 -5.24
C GLY A 40 9.88 13.34 -4.36
N THR A 41 9.74 12.70 -3.20
CA THR A 41 10.89 12.39 -2.32
C THR A 41 11.88 11.47 -3.03
N GLY A 42 11.39 10.43 -3.70
CA GLY A 42 12.22 9.54 -4.51
C GLY A 42 12.98 10.25 -5.63
N ALA A 43 12.32 11.20 -6.32
CA ALA A 43 12.92 11.98 -7.38
C ALA A 43 14.01 12.94 -6.86
N VAL A 44 13.77 13.58 -5.70
CA VAL A 44 14.78 14.43 -5.04
C VAL A 44 16.00 13.60 -4.65
N ILE A 45 15.79 12.46 -3.98
CA ILE A 45 16.87 11.53 -3.61
C ILE A 45 17.67 11.10 -4.85
N TYR A 46 16.99 10.67 -5.92
CA TYR A 46 17.65 10.26 -7.16
C TYR A 46 18.47 11.39 -7.81
N SER A 47 18.03 12.65 -7.68
CA SER A 47 18.75 13.79 -8.25
C SER A 47 19.92 14.31 -7.41
N GLU A 48 19.91 14.07 -6.09
CA GLU A 48 20.94 14.57 -5.17
C GLU A 48 22.05 13.56 -4.90
N ILE A 49 21.82 12.28 -5.19
CA ILE A 49 22.84 11.25 -5.06
C ILE A 49 23.82 11.38 -6.22
N ASP A 50 24.94 12.02 -5.93
CA ASP A 50 26.13 12.01 -6.77
C ASP A 50 27.29 11.35 -6.02
N ARG A 51 28.27 10.85 -6.78
CA ARG A 51 29.48 10.24 -6.24
C ARG A 51 30.23 11.20 -5.33
N ALA A 52 30.20 12.50 -5.63
CA ALA A 52 30.81 13.53 -4.79
C ALA A 52 30.21 13.56 -3.38
N SER A 53 28.87 13.55 -3.28
CA SER A 53 28.14 13.53 -2.01
C SER A 53 28.42 12.24 -1.22
N ALA A 54 28.49 11.10 -1.91
CA ALA A 54 28.81 9.83 -1.29
C ALA A 54 30.26 9.79 -0.75
N VAL A 55 31.23 10.36 -1.48
CA VAL A 55 32.63 10.48 -1.02
C VAL A 55 32.71 11.39 0.22
N GLU A 56 32.02 12.53 0.22
CA GLU A 56 31.97 13.43 1.38
C GLU A 56 31.40 12.71 2.61
N PHE A 57 30.28 11.99 2.44
CA PHE A 57 29.65 11.23 3.52
C PHE A 57 30.57 10.14 4.10
N VAL A 58 31.25 9.37 3.24
CA VAL A 58 32.17 8.30 3.69
C VAL A 58 33.38 8.89 4.43
N ASN A 59 33.91 10.02 3.95
CA ASN A 59 35.04 10.70 4.58
C ASN A 59 34.67 11.32 5.95
N ASP A 60 33.48 11.91 6.07
CA ASP A 60 33.02 12.53 7.33
C ASP A 60 32.66 11.48 8.40
N ALA A 61 32.18 10.32 7.97
CA ALA A 61 31.80 9.24 8.86
C ALA A 61 33.01 8.48 9.47
N ASP A 62 34.25 8.78 9.04
CA ASP A 62 35.52 8.16 9.50
C ASP A 62 35.40 6.62 9.65
N ILE A 63 34.72 5.98 8.70
CA ILE A 63 34.42 4.55 8.71
C ILE A 63 35.68 3.80 8.28
N GLN A 64 36.64 3.62 9.18
CA GLN A 64 37.71 2.65 8.98
C GLN A 64 37.15 1.24 9.18
N THR A 65 36.75 0.59 8.08
CA THR A 65 36.37 -0.83 8.11
C THR A 65 37.44 -1.68 7.43
N ASP A 66 37.85 -2.76 8.09
CA ASP A 66 38.76 -3.76 7.52
C ASP A 66 38.14 -4.56 6.34
N VAL A 67 36.86 -4.34 6.06
CA VAL A 67 36.04 -5.15 5.14
C VAL A 67 35.83 -4.51 3.77
N PHE A 68 35.72 -3.17 3.71
CA PHE A 68 35.48 -2.44 2.45
C PHE A 68 36.50 -1.33 2.27
N THR A 69 36.91 -1.14 1.02
CA THR A 69 37.60 0.07 0.62
C THR A 69 36.61 1.23 0.52
N ASP A 70 37.08 2.47 0.75
CA ASP A 70 36.24 3.67 0.64
C ASP A 70 35.54 3.78 -0.72
N ALA A 71 36.22 3.33 -1.79
CA ALA A 71 35.66 3.31 -3.13
C ALA A 71 34.47 2.34 -3.26
N GLU A 72 34.54 1.16 -2.65
CA GLU A 72 33.44 0.19 -2.64
C GLU A 72 32.25 0.69 -1.80
N LEU A 73 32.51 1.37 -0.67
CA LEU A 73 31.44 1.98 0.13
C LEU A 73 30.72 3.09 -0.65
N VAL A 74 31.46 3.93 -1.36
CA VAL A 74 30.91 4.98 -2.23
C VAL A 74 30.04 4.39 -3.33
N ASP A 75 30.55 3.39 -4.05
CA ASP A 75 29.83 2.77 -5.16
C ASP A 75 28.57 2.05 -4.66
N ALA A 76 28.64 1.41 -3.49
CA ALA A 76 27.48 0.81 -2.83
C ALA A 76 26.43 1.83 -2.41
N LEU A 77 26.83 2.94 -1.79
CA LEU A 77 25.92 4.01 -1.37
C LEU A 77 25.22 4.66 -2.55
N VAL A 78 25.96 4.94 -3.62
CA VAL A 78 25.39 5.49 -4.86
C VAL A 78 24.37 4.51 -5.45
N ALA A 79 24.74 3.24 -5.64
CA ALA A 79 23.84 2.25 -6.21
C ALA A 79 22.59 2.04 -5.36
N VAL A 80 22.74 1.83 -4.05
CA VAL A 80 21.57 1.65 -3.15
C VAL A 80 20.68 2.88 -3.19
N GLY A 81 21.26 4.08 -3.11
CA GLY A 81 20.50 5.31 -3.10
C GLY A 81 19.77 5.59 -4.42
N GLU A 82 20.41 5.36 -5.57
CA GLU A 82 19.77 5.50 -6.89
C GLU A 82 18.56 4.56 -7.01
N TRP A 83 18.76 3.28 -6.69
CA TRP A 83 17.70 2.27 -6.79
C TRP A 83 16.58 2.53 -5.78
N LEU A 84 16.89 2.98 -4.56
CA LEU A 84 15.88 3.41 -3.60
C LEU A 84 15.08 4.63 -4.09
N GLY A 85 15.75 5.62 -4.70
CA GLY A 85 15.09 6.76 -5.33
C GLY A 85 14.10 6.34 -6.42
N ILE A 86 14.54 5.46 -7.33
CA ILE A 86 13.69 4.91 -8.40
C ILE A 86 12.52 4.10 -7.78
N GLY A 87 12.78 3.30 -6.76
CA GLY A 87 11.75 2.51 -6.07
C GLY A 87 10.65 3.38 -5.45
N LEU A 88 11.04 4.50 -4.84
CA LEU A 88 10.10 5.50 -4.30
C LEU A 88 9.29 6.19 -5.40
N VAL A 89 9.92 6.55 -6.52
CA VAL A 89 9.21 7.09 -7.70
C VAL A 89 8.19 6.07 -8.22
N ALA A 90 8.60 4.82 -8.39
CA ALA A 90 7.73 3.74 -8.88
C ALA A 90 6.55 3.47 -7.93
N ALA A 91 6.81 3.42 -6.62
CA ALA A 91 5.77 3.28 -5.61
C ALA A 91 4.80 4.49 -5.63
N GLY A 92 5.32 5.71 -5.73
CA GLY A 92 4.52 6.92 -5.83
C GLY A 92 3.59 6.91 -7.05
N VAL A 93 4.12 6.59 -8.23
CA VAL A 93 3.34 6.45 -9.47
C VAL A 93 2.27 5.38 -9.32
N LEU A 94 2.61 4.22 -8.76
CA LEU A 94 1.66 3.14 -8.53
C LEU A 94 0.49 3.59 -7.64
N THR A 95 0.78 4.31 -6.55
CA THR A 95 -0.25 4.84 -5.64
C THR A 95 -1.14 5.89 -6.33
N VAL A 96 -0.56 6.79 -7.13
CA VAL A 96 -1.35 7.76 -7.92
C VAL A 96 -2.27 7.05 -8.91
N VAL A 97 -1.74 6.08 -9.66
CA VAL A 97 -2.52 5.29 -10.63
C VAL A 97 -3.65 4.54 -9.94
N ALA A 98 -3.42 3.95 -8.77
CA ALA A 98 -4.47 3.30 -7.99
C ALA A 98 -5.58 4.27 -7.58
N GLY A 99 -5.22 5.49 -7.13
CA GLY A 99 -6.19 6.54 -6.79
C GLY A 99 -7.02 6.99 -7.99
N VAL A 100 -6.38 7.22 -9.14
CA VAL A 100 -7.08 7.57 -10.39
C VAL A 100 -7.99 6.44 -10.84
N ALA A 101 -7.50 5.19 -10.82
CA ALA A 101 -8.27 4.01 -11.19
C ALA A 101 -9.53 3.87 -10.34
N LEU A 102 -9.43 4.04 -9.01
CA LEU A 102 -10.60 4.00 -8.12
C LEU A 102 -11.65 5.04 -8.52
N VAL A 103 -11.25 6.29 -8.71
CA VAL A 103 -12.18 7.37 -9.08
C VAL A 103 -12.85 7.10 -10.43
N VAL A 104 -12.08 6.64 -11.43
CA VAL A 104 -12.59 6.38 -12.78
C VAL A 104 -13.51 5.15 -12.81
N PHE A 105 -13.07 4.01 -12.28
CA PHE A 105 -13.85 2.78 -12.30
C PHE A 105 -15.10 2.88 -11.42
N HIS A 106 -15.03 3.55 -10.26
CA HIS A 106 -16.20 3.72 -9.41
C HIS A 106 -17.22 4.69 -10.01
N ARG A 107 -16.78 5.70 -10.78
CA ARG A 107 -17.68 6.52 -11.59
C ARG A 107 -18.39 5.72 -12.67
N GLN A 108 -17.64 4.89 -13.40
CA GLN A 108 -18.20 4.05 -14.45
C GLN A 108 -19.19 3.03 -13.89
N ALA A 109 -18.84 2.35 -12.79
CA ALA A 109 -19.70 1.39 -12.10
C ALA A 109 -21.02 2.05 -11.67
N ARG A 110 -20.98 3.26 -11.10
CA ARG A 110 -22.19 3.99 -10.72
C ARG A 110 -23.04 4.41 -11.92
N ALA A 111 -22.42 4.86 -13.00
CA ALA A 111 -23.16 5.20 -14.23
C ALA A 111 -23.85 3.96 -14.84
N ALA A 112 -23.26 2.78 -14.68
CA ALA A 112 -23.81 1.50 -15.11
C ALA A 112 -24.80 0.86 -14.11
N GLY A 113 -24.94 1.42 -12.90
CA GLY A 113 -25.74 0.82 -11.83
C GLY A 113 -25.15 -0.48 -11.25
N GLU A 114 -23.84 -0.70 -11.41
CA GLU A 114 -23.16 -1.91 -10.94
C GLU A 114 -22.83 -1.84 -9.43
N PRO A 115 -22.84 -2.98 -8.73
CA PRO A 115 -22.45 -3.05 -7.33
C PRO A 115 -20.97 -2.71 -7.11
N THR A 116 -20.65 -2.24 -5.90
CA THR A 116 -19.27 -1.88 -5.55
C THR A 116 -18.39 -3.14 -5.50
N GLN A 117 -17.31 -3.14 -6.27
CA GLN A 117 -16.42 -4.29 -6.36
C GLN A 117 -15.49 -4.37 -5.14
N ARG A 118 -15.16 -5.60 -4.71
CA ARG A 118 -14.35 -5.85 -3.50
C ARG A 118 -12.98 -5.15 -3.52
N TRP A 119 -12.34 -5.02 -4.68
CA TRP A 119 -11.04 -4.35 -4.77
C TRP A 119 -11.13 -2.86 -4.45
N MET A 120 -12.27 -2.22 -4.72
CA MET A 120 -12.52 -0.82 -4.35
C MET A 120 -12.64 -0.69 -2.84
N LEU A 121 -13.37 -1.60 -2.19
CA LEU A 121 -13.46 -1.67 -0.72
C LEU A 121 -12.09 -1.89 -0.08
N GLY A 122 -11.29 -2.80 -0.66
CA GLY A 122 -9.91 -3.04 -0.24
C GLY A 122 -9.07 -1.77 -0.32
N LEU A 123 -9.16 -1.01 -1.41
CA LEU A 123 -8.39 0.21 -1.60
C LEU A 123 -8.82 1.34 -0.65
N VAL A 124 -10.11 1.44 -0.33
CA VAL A 124 -10.60 2.34 0.75
C VAL A 124 -10.02 1.92 2.10
N GLY A 125 -10.03 0.62 2.42
CA GLY A 125 -9.40 0.10 3.62
C GLY A 125 -7.91 0.40 3.70
N ALA A 126 -7.19 0.28 2.59
CA ALA A 126 -5.77 0.63 2.52
C ALA A 126 -5.55 2.12 2.83
N VAL A 127 -6.40 3.02 2.32
CA VAL A 127 -6.34 4.45 2.66
C VAL A 127 -6.57 4.68 4.14
N VAL A 128 -7.53 3.99 4.76
CA VAL A 128 -7.75 4.06 6.20
C VAL A 128 -6.51 3.60 6.97
N SER A 129 -5.85 2.52 6.56
CA SER A 129 -4.59 2.06 7.17
C SER A 129 -3.45 3.06 7.04
N VAL A 130 -3.36 3.77 5.91
CA VAL A 130 -2.36 4.82 5.70
C VAL A 130 -2.65 6.04 6.59
N VAL A 131 -3.89 6.52 6.60
CA VAL A 131 -4.31 7.68 7.41
C VAL A 131 -4.16 7.41 8.90
N THR A 132 -4.46 6.18 9.33
CA THR A 132 -4.29 5.73 10.72
C THR A 132 -2.91 5.14 11.00
N GLY A 133 -1.95 5.25 10.07
CA GLY A 133 -0.64 4.60 10.12
C GLY A 133 0.23 4.97 11.32
N PHE A 134 -0.10 6.04 12.04
CA PHE A 134 0.51 6.38 13.32
C PHE A 134 0.13 5.38 14.44
N LEU A 135 -0.88 4.54 14.22
CA LEU A 135 -1.28 3.44 15.09
C LEU A 135 -0.64 2.14 14.62
N ILE A 136 -0.01 1.41 15.55
CA ILE A 136 0.53 0.06 15.31
C ILE A 136 -0.58 -0.96 14.95
N VAL A 137 -1.86 -0.58 15.05
CA VAL A 137 -3.01 -1.43 14.65
C VAL A 137 -3.73 -0.89 13.41
N SER A 138 -3.13 0.03 12.66
CA SER A 138 -3.75 0.64 11.48
C SER A 138 -4.25 -0.36 10.41
N PRO A 139 -3.56 -1.49 10.14
CA PRO A 139 -4.09 -2.46 9.16
C PRO A 139 -5.40 -3.09 9.65
N LEU A 140 -5.52 -3.32 10.97
CA LEU A 140 -6.76 -3.83 11.58
C LEU A 140 -7.94 -2.89 11.33
N LEU A 141 -7.72 -1.58 11.50
CA LEU A 141 -8.76 -0.57 11.26
C LEU A 141 -9.15 -0.50 9.78
N GLY A 142 -8.17 -0.51 8.88
CA GLY A 142 -8.43 -0.45 7.45
C GLY A 142 -9.19 -1.67 6.92
N GLY A 143 -8.79 -2.87 7.36
CA GLY A 143 -9.52 -4.09 7.05
C GLY A 143 -10.95 -4.09 7.60
N GLY A 144 -11.13 -3.60 8.83
CA GLY A 144 -12.45 -3.46 9.45
C GLY A 144 -13.37 -2.51 8.70
N VAL A 145 -12.89 -1.32 8.33
CA VAL A 145 -13.67 -0.36 7.55
C VAL A 145 -14.01 -0.91 6.16
N ALA A 146 -13.07 -1.57 5.48
CA ALA A 146 -13.31 -2.16 4.17
C ALA A 146 -14.45 -3.17 4.18
N SER A 147 -14.51 -4.01 5.21
CA SER A 147 -15.54 -5.04 5.33
C SER A 147 -16.85 -4.52 5.92
N TYR A 148 -16.82 -3.50 6.78
CA TYR A 148 -18.02 -2.84 7.30
C TYR A 148 -18.82 -2.14 6.18
N LEU A 149 -18.12 -1.64 5.17
CA LEU A 149 -18.73 -1.02 3.98
C LEU A 149 -19.17 -2.04 2.91
N ASP A 150 -18.92 -3.35 3.10
CA ASP A 150 -19.26 -4.36 2.10
C ASP A 150 -20.78 -4.63 2.11
N PRO A 151 -21.51 -4.30 1.02
CA PRO A 151 -22.96 -4.45 0.97
C PRO A 151 -23.41 -5.92 0.85
N VAL A 152 -22.50 -6.85 0.51
CA VAL A 152 -22.79 -8.28 0.35
C VAL A 152 -22.28 -9.03 1.59
N GLU A 153 -23.13 -8.95 2.60
CA GLU A 153 -22.92 -9.45 3.94
C GLU A 153 -22.77 -11.00 3.94
N HIS A 154 -21.93 -11.52 4.83
CA HIS A 154 -21.99 -12.85 5.48
C HIS A 154 -20.83 -13.85 5.34
N ARG A 155 -19.91 -13.80 4.36
CA ARG A 155 -18.77 -14.77 4.37
C ARG A 155 -17.42 -14.26 3.88
N SER A 156 -17.33 -13.00 3.47
CA SER A 156 -16.16 -12.52 2.74
C SER A 156 -15.32 -11.46 3.43
N GLY A 157 -15.72 -10.98 4.61
CA GLY A 157 -15.02 -9.93 5.35
C GLY A 157 -13.54 -10.22 5.59
N PHE A 158 -13.16 -11.48 5.81
CA PHE A 158 -11.75 -11.89 5.88
C PHE A 158 -10.99 -11.61 4.57
N ARG A 159 -11.61 -11.90 3.41
CA ARG A 159 -11.01 -11.68 2.08
C ARG A 159 -10.97 -10.19 1.74
N THR A 160 -12.03 -9.44 2.05
CA THR A 160 -12.07 -7.98 1.84
C THR A 160 -11.02 -7.28 2.69
N GLY A 161 -10.90 -7.65 3.97
CA GLY A 161 -9.86 -7.16 4.87
C GLY A 161 -8.45 -7.55 4.42
N ALA A 162 -8.22 -8.81 4.06
CA ALA A 162 -6.93 -9.25 3.52
C ALA A 162 -6.51 -8.44 2.28
N LEU A 163 -7.47 -8.17 1.39
CA LEU A 163 -7.23 -7.38 0.18
C LEU A 163 -6.88 -5.92 0.51
N ALA A 164 -7.48 -5.34 1.56
CA ALA A 164 -7.07 -4.03 2.06
C ALA A 164 -5.62 -4.02 2.54
N GLY A 165 -5.21 -5.05 3.29
CA GLY A 165 -3.83 -5.22 3.72
C GLY A 165 -2.85 -5.38 2.56
N VAL A 166 -3.23 -6.13 1.52
CA VAL A 166 -2.43 -6.26 0.29
C VAL A 166 -2.23 -4.90 -0.37
N PHE A 167 -3.31 -4.15 -0.59
CA PHE A 167 -3.20 -2.83 -1.22
C PHE A 167 -2.39 -1.83 -0.39
N ALA A 168 -2.47 -1.91 0.95
CA ALA A 168 -1.69 -1.06 1.83
C ALA A 168 -0.18 -1.36 1.77
N VAL A 169 0.22 -2.63 1.65
CA VAL A 169 1.63 -3.03 1.69
C VAL A 169 2.32 -3.01 0.32
N VAL A 170 1.57 -3.12 -0.78
CA VAL A 170 2.12 -3.19 -2.14
C VAL A 170 3.12 -2.06 -2.47
N PRO A 171 2.85 -0.77 -2.20
CA PRO A 171 3.83 0.30 -2.46
C PRO A 171 5.14 0.11 -1.70
N VAL A 172 5.08 -0.37 -0.45
CA VAL A 172 6.26 -0.68 0.36
C VAL A 172 7.06 -1.83 -0.27
N LEU A 173 6.37 -2.87 -0.75
CA LEU A 173 7.03 -4.01 -1.41
C LEU A 173 7.74 -3.59 -2.70
N VAL A 174 7.21 -2.61 -3.44
CA VAL A 174 7.90 -2.04 -4.60
C VAL A 174 9.21 -1.39 -4.16
N VAL A 175 9.20 -0.54 -3.13
CA VAL A 175 10.43 0.08 -2.62
C VAL A 175 11.45 -0.97 -2.17
N VAL A 176 11.01 -2.00 -1.44
CA VAL A 176 11.90 -3.07 -0.97
C VAL A 176 12.50 -3.86 -2.15
N LEU A 177 11.71 -4.16 -3.17
CA LEU A 177 12.19 -4.84 -4.38
C LEU A 177 13.31 -4.04 -5.05
N PHE A 178 13.11 -2.74 -5.22
CA PHE A 178 14.13 -1.86 -5.79
C PHE A 178 15.36 -1.75 -4.87
N GLY A 179 15.18 -1.70 -3.55
CA GLY A 179 16.29 -1.76 -2.60
C GLY A 179 17.11 -3.05 -2.71
N ILE A 180 16.47 -4.19 -2.96
CA ILE A 180 17.17 -5.46 -3.24
C ILE A 180 17.98 -5.35 -4.54
N VAL A 181 17.40 -4.77 -5.60
CA VAL A 181 18.14 -4.53 -6.85
C VAL A 181 19.34 -3.61 -6.61
N GLY A 182 19.18 -2.55 -5.83
CA GLY A 182 20.27 -1.65 -5.42
C GLY A 182 21.37 -2.37 -4.66
N ALA A 183 21.01 -3.26 -3.74
CA ALA A 183 21.98 -4.10 -3.03
C ALA A 183 22.77 -4.99 -4.01
N PHE A 184 22.11 -5.62 -4.98
CA PHE A 184 22.80 -6.43 -6.00
C PHE A 184 23.63 -5.61 -6.99
N ALA A 185 23.29 -4.34 -7.20
CA ALA A 185 24.05 -3.45 -8.08
C ALA A 185 25.29 -2.87 -7.39
N GLY A 186 25.22 -2.59 -6.09
CA GLY A 186 26.26 -1.90 -5.34
C GLY A 186 27.14 -2.76 -4.44
N LEU A 187 26.71 -3.97 -4.10
CA LEU A 187 27.40 -4.85 -3.15
C LEU A 187 27.83 -6.17 -3.79
N SER A 188 28.81 -6.82 -3.17
CA SER A 188 29.31 -8.12 -3.61
C SER A 188 29.57 -9.07 -2.42
N GLY A 189 29.83 -10.34 -2.73
CA GLY A 189 30.19 -11.36 -1.73
C GLY A 189 29.04 -11.81 -0.83
N GLU A 190 29.34 -12.05 0.45
CA GLU A 190 28.35 -12.51 1.44
C GLU A 190 27.44 -11.39 1.95
N LEU A 191 27.87 -10.12 1.81
CA LEU A 191 27.07 -9.00 2.31
C LEU A 191 25.79 -8.78 1.48
N VAL A 192 25.87 -8.94 0.15
CA VAL A 192 24.67 -8.79 -0.71
C VAL A 192 23.61 -9.84 -0.37
N THR A 193 24.01 -11.09 -0.10
CA THR A 193 23.07 -12.15 0.27
C THR A 193 22.47 -11.89 1.65
N ALA A 194 23.25 -11.41 2.61
CA ALA A 194 22.76 -11.02 3.93
C ALA A 194 21.75 -9.86 3.86
N ILE A 195 22.06 -8.78 3.13
CA ILE A 195 21.19 -7.61 2.98
C ILE A 195 19.94 -7.94 2.16
N ALA A 196 20.07 -8.62 1.03
CA ALA A 196 18.93 -9.05 0.23
C ALA A 196 18.02 -10.01 1.01
N GLY A 197 18.61 -10.93 1.79
CA GLY A 197 17.89 -11.84 2.67
C GLY A 197 17.15 -11.11 3.80
N LEU A 198 17.77 -10.11 4.41
CA LEU A 198 17.14 -9.25 5.42
C LEU A 198 15.96 -8.49 4.82
N LEU A 199 16.16 -7.82 3.68
CA LEU A 199 15.10 -7.08 2.98
C LEU A 199 13.93 -7.98 2.57
N ALA A 200 14.22 -9.16 2.02
CA ALA A 200 13.20 -10.15 1.67
C ALA A 200 12.45 -10.66 2.93
N GLY A 201 13.17 -10.94 4.02
CA GLY A 201 12.58 -11.33 5.29
C GLY A 201 11.67 -10.25 5.87
N THR A 202 12.12 -8.99 5.86
CA THR A 202 11.32 -7.83 6.25
C THR A 202 10.08 -7.69 5.36
N ALA A 203 10.20 -7.81 4.04
CA ALA A 203 9.05 -7.79 3.12
C ALA A 203 8.00 -8.85 3.46
N VAL A 204 8.43 -10.08 3.77
CA VAL A 204 7.52 -11.16 4.19
C VAL A 204 6.84 -10.82 5.52
N LEU A 205 7.59 -10.31 6.50
CA LEU A 205 7.01 -9.90 7.79
C LEU A 205 5.98 -8.76 7.62
N TYR A 206 6.29 -7.75 6.80
CA TYR A 206 5.36 -6.67 6.47
C TYR A 206 4.11 -7.20 5.78
N LEU A 207 4.26 -8.09 4.80
CA LEU A 207 3.13 -8.72 4.11
C LEU A 207 2.23 -9.47 5.12
N LEU A 208 2.83 -10.30 5.98
CA LEU A 208 2.08 -11.05 6.99
C LEU A 208 1.38 -10.13 7.99
N TYR A 209 2.07 -9.09 8.45
CA TYR A 209 1.52 -8.12 9.39
C TYR A 209 0.35 -7.34 8.77
N PHE A 210 0.52 -6.74 7.59
CA PHE A 210 -0.55 -5.96 6.95
C PHE A 210 -1.72 -6.84 6.54
N VAL A 211 -1.47 -7.94 5.83
CA VAL A 211 -2.52 -8.82 5.33
C VAL A 211 -3.21 -9.54 6.47
N GLY A 212 -2.46 -10.09 7.43
CA GLY A 212 -3.01 -10.83 8.57
C GLY A 212 -3.86 -9.93 9.46
N LEU A 213 -3.32 -8.77 9.86
CA LEU A 213 -4.03 -7.88 10.76
C LEU A 213 -5.25 -7.23 10.08
N SER A 214 -5.16 -6.90 8.79
CA SER A 214 -6.32 -6.42 8.02
C SER A 214 -7.37 -7.51 7.80
N ALA A 215 -6.97 -8.77 7.63
CA ALA A 215 -7.92 -9.87 7.52
C ALA A 215 -8.68 -10.10 8.84
N VAL A 216 -8.00 -10.00 9.98
CA VAL A 216 -8.62 -10.01 11.32
C VAL A 216 -9.58 -8.82 11.47
N GLY A 217 -9.13 -7.62 11.12
CA GLY A 217 -9.97 -6.43 11.11
C GLY A 217 -11.23 -6.62 10.27
N GLY A 218 -11.06 -7.15 9.06
CA GLY A 218 -12.17 -7.40 8.14
C GLY A 218 -13.15 -8.47 8.61
N TYR A 219 -12.70 -9.46 9.38
CA TYR A 219 -13.60 -10.39 10.07
C TYR A 219 -14.45 -9.67 11.11
N VAL A 220 -13.83 -8.87 11.98
CA VAL A 220 -14.53 -8.12 13.04
C VAL A 220 -15.48 -7.07 12.44
N GLY A 221 -15.06 -6.34 11.42
CA GLY A 221 -15.90 -5.32 10.77
C GLY A 221 -17.15 -5.92 10.11
N ALA A 222 -17.03 -7.09 9.48
CA ALA A 222 -18.17 -7.80 8.91
C ALA A 222 -19.11 -8.38 9.97
N TRP A 223 -18.57 -8.82 11.11
CA TRP A 223 -19.35 -9.26 12.26
C TRP A 223 -20.22 -8.10 12.75
N ILE A 224 -19.61 -6.97 13.13
CA ILE A 224 -20.31 -5.76 13.62
C ILE A 224 -21.39 -5.28 12.64
N ALA A 225 -21.13 -5.31 11.33
CA ALA A 225 -22.11 -4.91 10.33
C ALA A 225 -23.37 -5.79 10.37
N SER A 226 -23.21 -7.09 10.63
CA SER A 226 -24.32 -8.05 10.67
C SER A 226 -25.17 -7.99 11.95
N GLU A 227 -24.67 -7.40 13.03
CA GLU A 227 -25.43 -7.22 14.27
C GLU A 227 -26.20 -5.89 14.36
N GLY A 228 -25.89 -4.91 13.50
CA GLY A 228 -26.47 -3.56 13.52
C GLY A 228 -27.68 -3.40 12.61
#